data_AF-A0A7K7FF29-F1
#
_entry.id   AF-A0A7K7FF29-F1
#
_cell.length_a   1.000
_cell.length_b   1.000
_cell.length_c   1.000
_cell.angle_alpha   90.00
_cell.angle_beta   90.00
_cell.angle_gamma   90.00
#
_symmetry.space_group_name_H-M   'P 1'
#
loop_
_entity.id
_entity.type
_entity.pdbx_description
1 polymer ?
#
loop_
_entity_poly.entity_id
_entity_poly.type
_entity_poly.pdbx_seq_one_letter_code
_entity_poly.pdbx_strand_id
1 'polypeptide(L)' 'NQRLQEMLQTMCSARGVQLCPTDERYCVDNGAMIAQCGWEMLRAGQVTELSQSGITQR' A
#
# COMPACT_ATOMS: atom_id res chain seq x y z
N ASN A 1 -13.62 -8.07 -1.62
CA ASN A 1 -14.11 -9.47 -1.48
C ASN A 1 -14.27 -9.77 0.00
N GLN A 2 -15.50 -9.86 0.49
CA GLN A 2 -15.79 -10.02 1.92
C GLN A 2 -15.37 -11.39 2.47
N ARG A 3 -15.59 -12.46 1.68
CA ARG A 3 -15.20 -13.82 2.07
C ARG A 3 -13.70 -13.94 2.31
N LEU A 4 -12.89 -13.29 1.48
CA LEU A 4 -11.44 -13.25 1.66
C LEU A 4 -11.05 -12.56 2.98
N GLN A 5 -11.69 -11.45 3.33
CA GLN A 5 -11.42 -10.74 4.59
C GLN A 5 -11.77 -11.59 5.81
N GLU A 6 -12.87 -12.36 5.79
CA GLU A 6 -13.24 -13.31 6.85
C GLU A 6 -12.20 -14.41 7.04
N MET A 7 -11.69 -14.96 5.93
CA MET A 7 -10.64 -15.98 5.95
C MET A 7 -9.35 -15.42 6.57
N LEU A 8 -8.96 -14.20 6.19
CA LEU A 8 -7.81 -13.52 6.78
C LEU A 8 -8.02 -13.23 8.27
N GLN A 9 -9.20 -12.77 8.67
CA GLN A 9 -9.51 -12.50 10.07
C GLN A 9 -9.39 -13.75 10.94
N THR A 10 -9.92 -14.89 10.45
CA THR A 10 -9.79 -16.18 11.14
C THR A 10 -8.33 -16.56 11.33
N MET A 11 -7.52 -16.37 10.28
CA MET A 11 -6.10 -16.71 10.25
C MET A 11 -5.26 -15.83 11.19
N CYS A 12 -5.55 -14.53 11.27
CA CYS A 12 -4.94 -13.57 12.18
C CYS A 12 -5.32 -13.87 13.65
N SER A 13 -6.61 -14.09 13.93
CA SER A 13 -7.09 -14.42 15.28
C SER A 13 -6.43 -15.69 15.83
N ALA A 14 -6.27 -16.73 15.01
CA ALA A 14 -5.58 -17.96 15.40
C ALA A 14 -4.09 -17.76 15.75
N ARG A 15 -3.47 -16.65 15.31
CA ARG A 15 -2.07 -16.29 15.58
C ARG A 15 -1.94 -15.21 16.66
N GLY A 16 -3.04 -14.76 17.25
CA GLY A 16 -3.02 -13.66 18.22
C GLY A 16 -2.59 -12.31 17.63
N VAL A 17 -2.79 -12.11 16.33
CA VAL A 17 -2.48 -10.84 15.64
C VAL A 17 -3.76 -10.18 15.11
N GLN A 18 -3.70 -8.87 14.92
CA GLN A 18 -4.83 -8.09 14.41
C GLN A 18 -4.77 -7.99 12.88
N LEU A 19 -5.91 -8.19 12.22
CA LEU A 19 -6.09 -7.84 10.81
C LEU A 19 -6.34 -6.34 10.71
N CYS A 20 -5.58 -5.65 9.85
CA CYS A 20 -5.74 -4.22 9.59
C CYS A 20 -6.09 -4.00 8.12
N PRO A 21 -7.37 -4.17 7.72
CA PRO A 21 -7.77 -3.91 6.34
C PRO A 21 -7.82 -2.41 6.08
N THR A 22 -7.40 -2.00 4.89
CA THR A 22 -7.60 -0.63 4.40
C THR A 22 -9.06 -0.47 3.98
N ASP A 23 -9.58 0.77 4.09
CA ASP A 23 -10.86 1.14 3.49
C ASP A 23 -10.91 0.73 2.01
N GLU A 24 -12.02 0.10 1.60
CA GLU A 24 -12.17 -0.51 0.27
C GLU A 24 -11.99 0.48 -0.89
N ARG A 25 -12.24 1.77 -0.66
CA ARG A 25 -12.04 2.84 -1.64
C ARG A 25 -10.55 3.00 -2.02
N TYR A 26 -9.64 2.57 -1.17
CA TYR A 26 -8.19 2.57 -1.42
C TYR A 26 -7.65 1.19 -1.84
N CYS A 27 -8.51 0.17 -1.94
CA CYS A 27 -8.12 -1.16 -2.42
C CYS A 27 -8.14 -1.29 -3.96
N VAL A 28 -8.47 -0.21 -4.67
CA VAL A 28 -8.30 -0.06 -6.12
C VAL A 28 -7.10 0.83 -6.41
N ASP A 29 -6.60 0.80 -7.64
CA ASP A 29 -5.54 1.71 -8.06
C ASP A 29 -5.96 3.17 -7.85
N ASN A 30 -5.18 3.90 -7.06
CA ASN A 30 -5.49 5.27 -6.68
C ASN A 30 -4.23 6.12 -6.58
N GLY A 31 -4.37 7.45 -6.76
CA GLY A 31 -3.24 8.37 -6.64
C GLY A 31 -2.75 8.56 -5.20
N ALA A 32 -3.57 8.26 -4.19
CA ALA A 32 -3.21 8.48 -2.79
C ALA A 32 -2.07 7.54 -2.33
N MET A 33 -2.07 6.28 -2.75
CA MET A 33 -0.96 5.35 -2.44
C MET A 33 0.36 5.80 -3.10
N ILE A 34 0.31 6.36 -4.31
CA ILE A 34 1.48 6.89 -5.01
C ILE A 34 2.01 8.13 -4.28
N ALA A 35 1.12 9.07 -3.92
CA ALA A 35 1.48 10.28 -3.20
C ALA A 35 2.05 9.97 -1.81
N GLN A 36 1.45 9.02 -1.07
CA GLN A 36 1.94 8.61 0.26
C GLN A 36 3.33 7.99 0.17
N CYS A 37 3.59 7.12 -0.82
CA CYS A 37 4.92 6.57 -1.05
C CYS A 37 5.94 7.67 -1.37
N GLY A 38 5.61 8.59 -2.28
CA GLY A 38 6.46 9.72 -2.63
C GLY A 38 6.74 10.66 -1.44
N TRP A 39 5.76 10.87 -0.57
CA TRP A 39 5.93 11.63 0.67
C TRP A 39 6.92 10.97 1.63
N GLU A 40 6.82 9.66 1.85
CA GLU A 40 7.77 8.93 2.70
C GLU A 40 9.18 8.91 2.10
N MET A 41 9.31 8.75 0.78
CA MET A 41 10.60 8.87 0.07
C MET A 41 11.25 10.24 0.30
N LEU A 42 10.49 11.31 0.07
CA LEU A 42 10.97 12.68 0.28
C LEU A 42 11.39 12.92 1.74
N ARG A 43 10.56 12.48 2.69
CA ARG A 43 10.87 12.55 4.13
C ARG A 43 12.14 11.80 4.51
N ALA A 44 12.43 10.69 3.84
CA ALA A 44 13.65 9.91 4.01
C ALA A 44 14.86 10.49 3.24
N GLY A 45 14.69 11.63 2.54
CA GLY A 45 15.75 12.28 1.77
C GLY A 45 15.99 11.68 0.38
N GLN A 46 15.10 10.81 -0.10
CA GLN A 46 15.18 10.27 -1.45
C GLN A 46 14.52 11.25 -2.43
N VAL A 47 15.32 11.74 -3.38
CA VAL A 47 14.87 12.64 -4.45
C VAL A 47 15.42 12.13 -5.78
N THR A 48 14.58 12.12 -6.81
CA THR A 48 14.96 11.71 -8.16
C THR A 48 14.98 12.93 -9.06
N GLU A 49 16.12 13.22 -9.68
CA GLU A 49 16.24 14.28 -10.68
C GLU A 49 15.36 13.95 -11.90
N LEU A 50 14.83 14.98 -12.56
CA LEU A 50 13.95 14.78 -13.72
C LEU A 50 14.65 13.98 -14.84
N SER A 51 15.94 14.23 -15.08
CA SER A 51 16.75 13.51 -16.06
C SER A 51 16.97 12.03 -15.73
N GLN A 52 16.77 11.65 -14.47
CA GLN A 52 16.86 10.27 -13.97
C GLN A 52 15.48 9.62 -13.83
N SER A 53 14.41 10.39 -14.03
CA SER A 53 13.04 9.86 -14.04
C SER A 53 12.75 9.14 -15.35
N GLY A 54 11.93 8.10 -15.28
CA GLY A 54 11.55 7.31 -16.44
C GLY A 54 10.44 6.34 -16.11
N ILE A 55 9.95 5.63 -17.12
CA ILE A 55 8.94 4.60 -16.97
C ILE A 55 9.63 3.25 -17.17
N THR A 56 9.47 2.35 -16.21
CA THR A 56 9.75 0.92 -16.44
C THR A 56 8.45 0.14 -16.42
N GLN A 57 8.32 -0.81 -17.34
CA GLN A 57 7.20 -1.75 -17.35
C GLN A 57 7.53 -3.05 -16.60
N ARG A 58 8.79 -3.24 -16.18
CA ARG A 58 9.28 -4.43 -15.47
C ARG A 58 10.21 -4.03 -14.33
#